data_AF-X8AHX9-F1
#
_entry.id   AF-X8AHX9-F1
#
_cell.length_a   1.000
_cell.length_b   1.000
_cell.length_c   1.000
_cell.angle_alpha   90.00
_cell.angle_beta   90.00
_cell.angle_gamma   90.00
#
_symmetry.space_group_name_H-M   'P 1'
#
loop_
_entity.id
_entity.type
_entity.pdbx_description
1 polymer ?
#
loop_
_entity_poly.entity_id
_entity_poly.type
_entity_poly.pdbx_seq_one_letter_code
_entity_poly.pdbx_strand_id
1 'polypeptide(L)' 'MEGGGDKLLPAGWAAEIAKQIDRAGWQVVERAGHCPQIEKADVVNELLLEFFDQLR' A
#
# COMPACT_ATOMS: atom_id res chain seq x y z
N MET A 1 1.17 0.43 -2.37
CA MET A 1 0.17 -0.08 -1.40
C MET A 1 -1.05 -0.53 -2.18
N GLU A 2 -1.69 -1.62 -1.79
CA GLU A 2 -3.01 -2.05 -2.30
C GLU A 2 -3.89 -2.54 -1.14
N GLY A 3 -5.22 -2.57 -1.32
CA GLY A 3 -6.13 -3.22 -0.38
C GLY A 3 -6.24 -4.71 -0.67
N GLY A 4 -6.18 -5.57 0.35
CA GLY A 4 -6.25 -7.03 0.18
C GLY A 4 -7.57 -7.56 -0.39
N GLY A 5 -8.63 -6.75 -0.36
CA GLY A 5 -9.93 -7.00 -0.97
C GLY A 5 -10.27 -6.07 -2.14
N ASP A 6 -9.27 -5.42 -2.74
CA ASP A 6 -9.46 -4.60 -3.95
C ASP A 6 -10.06 -5.47 -5.07
N LYS A 7 -11.06 -4.91 -5.78
CA LYS A 7 -11.77 -5.56 -6.89
C LYS A 7 -11.42 -4.96 -8.24
N LEU A 8 -10.67 -3.86 -8.27
CA LEU A 8 -10.27 -3.14 -9.47
C LEU A 8 -8.83 -3.48 -9.84
N LEU A 9 -7.95 -3.59 -8.85
CA LEU A 9 -6.56 -3.99 -9.05
C LEU A 9 -6.42 -5.51 -8.80
N PRO A 10 -5.69 -6.25 -9.67
CA PRO A 10 -5.36 -7.64 -9.39
C PRO A 10 -4.53 -7.79 -8.11
N ALA A 11 -4.69 -8.90 -7.39
CA ALA A 11 -3.85 -9.19 -6.24
C ALA A 11 -2.35 -9.22 -6.62
N GLY A 12 -1.52 -8.57 -5.82
CA GLY A 12 -0.08 -8.44 -6.06
C GLY A 12 0.30 -7.30 -7.01
N TRP A 13 -0.67 -6.49 -7.47
CA TRP A 13 -0.41 -5.35 -8.36
C TRP A 13 0.63 -4.39 -7.76
N ALA A 14 0.51 -4.06 -6.47
CA ALA A 14 1.45 -3.15 -5.81
C ALA A 14 2.89 -3.71 -5.80
N ALA A 15 3.04 -5.03 -5.62
CA ALA A 15 4.35 -5.69 -5.66
C ALA A 15 4.94 -5.68 -7.08
N GLU A 16 4.13 -5.91 -8.11
CA GLU A 16 4.58 -5.88 -9.51
C GLU A 16 5.00 -4.48 -9.96
N ILE A 17 4.34 -3.42 -9.50
CA ILE A 17 4.76 -2.05 -9.77
C ILE A 17 6.07 -1.72 -9.02
N ALA A 18 6.21 -2.13 -7.75
CA ALA A 18 7.41 -1.84 -6.98
C ALA A 18 8.69 -2.47 -7.58
N LYS A 19 8.59 -3.63 -8.24
CA LYS A 19 9.72 -4.25 -8.95
C LYS A 19 10.29 -3.39 -10.09
N GLN A 20 9.52 -2.42 -10.59
CA GLN A 20 9.89 -1.58 -11.73
C GLN A 20 10.50 -0.23 -11.32
N ILE A 21 10.50 0.08 -10.02
CA ILE A 21 10.95 1.37 -9.49
C ILE A 21 12.05 1.11 -8.48
N ASP A 22 13.23 1.67 -8.73
CA ASP A 22 14.36 1.52 -7.81
C ASP A 22 13.99 2.02 -6.41
N ARG A 23 14.35 1.22 -5.39
CA ARG A 23 14.06 1.47 -3.97
C ARG A 23 12.57 1.60 -3.61
N ALA A 24 11.64 1.15 -4.46
CA ALA A 24 10.22 1.16 -4.10
C ALA A 24 9.88 0.04 -3.10
N GLY A 25 9.12 0.42 -2.07
CA GLY A 25 8.45 -0.52 -1.17
C GLY A 25 7.00 -0.78 -1.62
N TRP A 26 6.43 -1.89 -1.16
CA TRP A 26 5.01 -2.19 -1.33
C TRP A 26 4.44 -2.81 -0.05
N GLN A 27 3.13 -2.69 0.11
CA GLN A 27 2.40 -3.22 1.26
C GLN A 27 0.97 -3.55 0.84
N VAL A 28 0.42 -4.66 1.35
CA VAL A 28 -1.00 -4.96 1.28
C VAL A 28 -1.64 -4.52 2.59
N VAL A 29 -2.73 -3.76 2.51
CA VAL A 29 -3.57 -3.39 3.65
C VAL A 29 -4.67 -4.43 3.77
N GLU A 30 -4.52 -5.30 4.75
CA GLU A 30 -5.47 -6.38 5.01
C GLU A 30 -6.88 -5.86 5.31
N ARG A 31 -7.88 -6.56 4.78
CA ARG A 31 -9.31 -6.24 4.99
C ARG A 31 -9.70 -4.81 4.56
N ALA A 32 -9.06 -4.28 3.52
CA ALA A 32 -9.43 -3.06 2.81
C ALA A 32 -9.77 -3.36 1.35
N GLY A 33 -10.76 -2.67 0.80
CA GLY A 33 -11.10 -2.68 -0.62
C GLY A 33 -10.23 -1.73 -1.45
N HIS A 34 -10.84 -1.12 -2.47
CA HIS A 34 -10.13 -0.26 -3.41
C HIS A 34 -9.60 1.04 -2.80
N CYS A 35 -10.19 1.50 -1.69
CA CYS A 35 -9.83 2.77 -1.07
C CYS A 35 -9.25 2.55 0.34
N PRO A 36 -8.09 1.89 0.48
CA PRO A 36 -7.51 1.59 1.80
C PRO A 36 -7.28 2.83 2.65
N GLN A 37 -6.99 3.99 2.03
CA GLN A 37 -6.83 5.27 2.73
C GLN A 37 -8.10 5.78 3.42
N ILE A 38 -9.29 5.37 2.97
CA ILE A 38 -10.58 5.71 3.60
C ILE A 38 -11.00 4.60 4.55
N GLU A 39 -10.84 3.34 4.14
CA GLU A 39 -11.36 2.16 4.86
C GLU A 39 -10.49 1.77 6.07
N LYS A 40 -9.19 2.05 6.01
CA LYS A 40 -8.15 1.71 7.01
C LYS A 40 -7.19 2.89 7.19
N ALA A 41 -7.74 4.07 7.45
CA ALA A 41 -6.98 5.31 7.54
C ALA A 41 -5.87 5.27 8.60
N ASP A 42 -6.08 4.58 9.73
CA ASP A 42 -5.09 4.35 10.77
C ASP A 42 -3.85 3.60 10.24
N VAL A 43 -4.08 2.44 9.61
CA VAL A 43 -3.02 1.62 9.02
C VAL A 43 -2.29 2.36 7.91
N VAL A 44 -3.04 3.05 7.04
CA VAL A 44 -2.45 3.80 5.93
C VAL A 44 -1.60 4.97 6.42
N ASN A 45 -2.07 5.71 7.43
CA ASN A 45 -1.32 6.83 7.97
C ASN A 45 -0.02 6.36 8.65
N GLU A 46 -0.06 5.26 9.39
CA GLU A 46 1.15 4.67 10.02
C GLU A 46 2.19 4.29 8.95
N LEU A 47 1.77 3.58 7.89
CA LEU A 47 2.67 3.21 6.78
C LEU A 47 3.30 4.42 6.10
N LEU A 48 2.55 5.51 5.92
CA LEU A 48 3.07 6.73 5.32
C LEU A 48 4.07 7.43 6.24
N LEU A 49 3.81 7.47 7.55
CA LEU A 49 4.73 8.06 8.52
C LEU A 49 6.04 7.26 8.60
N GLU A 50 5.97 5.92 8.64
CA GLU A 50 7.15 5.05 8.58
C GLU A 50 7.96 5.29 7.31
N PHE A 51 7.29 5.39 6.16
CA PHE A 51 7.95 5.70 4.90
C PHE A 51 8.67 7.06 4.94
N PHE A 52 8.04 8.11 5.47
CA PHE A 52 8.68 9.42 5.60
C PHE A 52 9.84 9.42 6.59
N ASP A 53 9.80 8.59 7.63
CA ASP A 53 10.92 8.46 8.58
C ASP A 53 12.15 7.80 7.93
N GLN A 54 11.94 6.86 7.00
CA GLN A 54 13.03 6.24 6.20
C GLN A 54 13.71 7.21 5.22
N LEU A 55 13.06 8.33 4.90
CA LEU A 55 13.62 9.37 4.02
C LEU A 55 14.50 10.38 4.76
N ARG A 56 14.61 10.26 6.10
CA ARG A 56 15.47 11.12 6.92
C ARG A 56 16.93 10.73 6.85
#